data_AF-A0A3C0Q8G0-F1
#
_entry.id   AF-A0A3C0Q8G0-F1
#
_cell.length_a   1.000
_cell.length_b   1.000
_cell.length_c   1.000
_cell.angle_alpha   90.00
_cell.angle_beta   90.00
_cell.angle_gamma   90.00
#
_symmetry.space_group_name_H-M   'P 1'
#
loop_
_entity.id
_entity.type
_entity.pdbx_description
1 polymer ?
#
loop_
_entity_poly.entity_id
_entity_poly.type
_entity_poly.pdbx_seq_one_letter_code
_entity_poly.pdbx_strand_id
1 'polypeptide(L)'
;MIRPNFLTKALEGVTTHLLCSAILLVCSGGAVAADAAFISNHFSGSQNCAFCHDGLTDNSGTDVSIAKDWGTSMMANATRDPFWKAKVATELERNPHLADVINDKCSTCHAPMANYEMKLDGAPITILGAGSITDPSNAYHDAAMEGVSCTLCHQITDDATLGTSGGFSGQYNINDTKTIYGQYANIFANPMINNTGYTPAYSAHVSTSEVCATCHELTTPYVNAEGIVMTDGPESEFPEQTPYTEWQNSIFADTGSNPQSCQDCHMPQTTARISNRPRWLEAKGGFAKHHLVGANTTMLTMLRDNAAELGVTSNNMDLSINRARAMLQDSVVVEIVSANISGGFLEAKVKLTNNSGHKTPTSYPSRRMWLNFRVTDSNNDVVFESGRINTDGSIAGADNDADQSIFEPHYDVITAPDQVQVYETIMGNSDNEVTYTLLRAAQYLKDNRLTPKGFDKIAAPAKVGVYGG
;
A
#
# COMPACT_ATOMS: atom_id res chain seq x y z
N MET A 1 -20.93 16.64 -19.71
CA MET A 1 -22.15 15.96 -20.19
C MET A 1 -21.75 15.16 -21.43
N ILE A 2 -21.18 13.97 -21.22
CA ILE A 2 -20.47 13.20 -22.26
C ILE A 2 -21.13 11.82 -22.32
N ARG A 3 -21.59 11.43 -23.51
CA ARG A 3 -22.01 10.07 -23.85
C ARG A 3 -20.86 9.41 -24.64
N PRO A 4 -20.52 8.14 -24.40
CA PRO A 4 -19.70 7.36 -25.31
C PRO A 4 -20.59 6.53 -26.24
N ASN A 5 -20.32 6.60 -27.55
CA ASN A 5 -20.88 5.68 -28.55
C ASN A 5 -19.75 5.33 -29.52
N PHE A 6 -19.10 4.20 -29.32
CA PHE A 6 -18.29 3.53 -30.34
C PHE A 6 -18.45 2.03 -30.14
N LEU A 7 -19.18 1.40 -31.06
CA LEU A 7 -19.01 0.01 -31.52
C LEU A 7 -20.10 -0.28 -32.53
N THR A 8 -19.77 -0.24 -33.82
CA THR A 8 -20.51 -0.95 -34.87
C THR A 8 -19.64 -1.05 -36.12
N LYS A 9 -19.19 -2.27 -36.42
CA LYS A 9 -19.36 -2.96 -37.71
C LYS A 9 -18.24 -3.98 -37.91
N ALA A 10 -18.60 -5.25 -37.85
CA ALA A 10 -18.36 -6.21 -38.93
C ALA A 10 -18.99 -7.54 -38.54
N LEU A 11 -19.98 -7.99 -39.33
CA LEU A 11 -20.17 -9.38 -39.80
C LEU A 11 -21.63 -9.56 -40.26
N GLU A 12 -21.82 -9.52 -41.57
CA GLU A 12 -22.99 -10.09 -42.25
C GLU A 12 -22.72 -11.57 -42.54
N GLY A 13 -23.71 -12.44 -42.30
CA GLY A 13 -23.64 -13.87 -42.61
C GLY A 13 -24.85 -14.63 -42.10
N VAL A 14 -25.85 -14.79 -42.98
CA VAL A 14 -27.19 -15.37 -42.76
C VAL A 14 -27.16 -16.84 -42.34
N THR A 15 -27.94 -17.23 -41.32
CA THR A 15 -28.91 -18.36 -41.40
C THR A 15 -29.81 -18.43 -40.17
N THR A 16 -31.09 -18.68 -40.46
CA THR A 16 -32.26 -18.59 -39.59
C THR A 16 -32.40 -19.82 -38.70
N HIS A 17 -32.30 -19.66 -37.38
CA HIS A 17 -32.88 -20.62 -36.43
C HIS A 17 -33.62 -19.87 -35.32
N LEU A 18 -34.92 -20.16 -35.19
CA LEU A 18 -35.74 -19.78 -34.05
C LEU A 18 -35.09 -20.30 -32.76
N LEU A 19 -34.63 -19.40 -31.90
CA LEU A 19 -34.44 -19.70 -30.49
C LEU A 19 -35.23 -18.69 -29.65
N CYS A 20 -36.06 -19.22 -28.76
CA CYS A 20 -36.66 -18.50 -27.65
C CYS A 20 -35.59 -17.67 -26.92
N SER A 21 -35.66 -16.34 -27.03
CA SER A 21 -34.93 -15.45 -26.14
C SER A 21 -35.55 -15.54 -24.75
N ALA A 22 -35.03 -16.45 -23.93
CA ALA A 22 -35.12 -16.30 -22.49
C ALA A 22 -34.32 -15.04 -22.13
N ILE A 23 -35.03 -14.00 -21.71
CA ILE A 23 -34.42 -12.85 -21.05
C ILE A 23 -33.84 -13.39 -19.74
N LEU A 24 -32.56 -13.73 -19.75
CA LEU A 24 -31.78 -13.83 -18.51
C LEU A 24 -31.70 -12.41 -17.97
N LEU A 25 -32.64 -12.07 -17.06
CA LEU A 25 -32.37 -11.10 -16.02
C LEU A 25 -31.13 -11.63 -15.29
N VAL A 26 -29.95 -11.14 -15.64
CA VAL A 26 -28.81 -11.20 -14.73
C VAL A 26 -29.21 -10.26 -13.60
N CYS A 27 -29.85 -10.83 -12.58
CA CYS A 27 -29.86 -10.20 -11.27
C CYS A 27 -28.38 -10.03 -10.91
N SER A 28 -27.88 -8.81 -11.05
CA SER A 28 -26.69 -8.36 -10.34
C SER A 28 -27.02 -8.48 -8.85
N GLY A 29 -26.88 -9.68 -8.31
CA GLY A 29 -26.89 -9.89 -6.87
C GLY A 29 -25.81 -8.98 -6.32
N GLY A 30 -26.20 -7.97 -5.54
CA GLY A 30 -25.23 -7.17 -4.81
C GLY A 30 -24.33 -8.13 -4.04
N ALA A 31 -23.02 -7.86 -4.05
CA ALA A 31 -22.08 -8.63 -3.24
C ALA A 31 -22.64 -8.71 -1.82
N VAL A 32 -22.75 -9.92 -1.27
CA VAL A 32 -23.07 -10.08 0.15
C VAL A 32 -21.94 -9.39 0.91
N ALA A 33 -22.28 -8.33 1.65
CA ALA A 33 -21.30 -7.61 2.43
C ALA A 33 -20.73 -8.54 3.51
N ALA A 34 -19.41 -8.56 3.64
CA ALA A 34 -18.73 -9.29 4.71
C ALA A 34 -19.22 -8.85 6.09
N ASP A 35 -19.33 -9.81 7.01
CA ASP A 35 -19.72 -9.56 8.39
C ASP A 35 -18.55 -8.98 9.20
N ALA A 36 -18.56 -7.66 9.40
CA ALA A 36 -17.58 -6.97 10.24
C ALA A 36 -17.67 -7.34 11.74
N ALA A 37 -18.68 -8.12 12.16
CA ALA A 37 -18.82 -8.65 13.52
C ALA A 37 -18.32 -10.10 13.68
N PHE A 38 -17.67 -10.68 12.66
CA PHE A 38 -17.20 -12.07 12.71
C PHE A 38 -16.32 -12.34 13.94
N ILE A 39 -16.33 -13.61 14.37
CA ILE A 39 -15.46 -14.11 15.43
C ILE A 39 -14.89 -15.44 14.96
N SER A 40 -13.58 -15.58 15.01
CA SER A 40 -12.87 -16.82 14.78
C SER A 40 -12.12 -17.27 16.04
N ASN A 41 -11.28 -18.29 15.91
CA ASN A 41 -10.48 -18.80 17.01
C ASN A 41 -9.52 -17.72 17.54
N HIS A 42 -8.86 -16.99 16.66
CA HIS A 42 -7.82 -16.01 16.99
C HIS A 42 -8.23 -14.57 16.71
N PHE A 43 -9.20 -14.32 15.83
CA PHE A 43 -9.54 -12.97 15.37
C PHE A 43 -10.99 -12.59 15.64
N SER A 44 -11.22 -11.28 15.56
CA SER A 44 -12.56 -10.70 15.60
C SER A 44 -12.61 -9.47 14.69
N GLY A 45 -13.75 -9.31 14.03
CA GLY A 45 -14.01 -8.18 13.14
C GLY A 45 -14.09 -6.84 13.87
N SER A 46 -13.81 -5.78 13.13
CA SER A 46 -13.68 -4.42 13.65
C SER A 46 -14.94 -3.88 14.33
N GLN A 47 -16.14 -4.37 13.96
CA GLN A 47 -17.40 -3.92 14.55
C GLN A 47 -17.48 -4.21 16.06
N ASN A 48 -16.88 -5.33 16.50
CA ASN A 48 -16.84 -5.69 17.91
C ASN A 48 -15.94 -4.72 18.72
N CYS A 49 -14.94 -4.12 18.07
CA CYS A 49 -14.07 -3.11 18.65
C CYS A 49 -14.71 -1.71 18.62
N ALA A 50 -15.38 -1.35 17.52
CA ALA A 50 -16.00 -0.05 17.28
C ALA A 50 -17.00 0.34 18.39
N PHE A 51 -17.65 -0.63 19.01
CA PHE A 51 -18.59 -0.41 20.11
C PHE A 51 -18.01 0.42 21.28
N CYS A 52 -16.73 0.23 21.57
CA CYS A 52 -15.99 0.97 22.60
C CYS A 52 -15.08 2.07 22.00
N HIS A 53 -14.57 1.84 20.79
CA HIS A 53 -13.51 2.64 20.19
C HIS A 53 -13.97 3.70 19.17
N ASP A 54 -15.28 3.78 18.89
CA ASP A 54 -15.88 4.86 18.11
C ASP A 54 -16.76 5.79 18.98
N GLY A 55 -17.10 6.95 18.42
CA GLY A 55 -17.75 8.04 19.14
C GLY A 55 -16.80 8.77 20.09
N LEU A 56 -15.50 8.73 19.79
CA LEU A 56 -14.46 9.39 20.56
C LEU A 56 -14.16 10.76 19.98
N THR A 57 -13.90 11.73 20.84
CA THR A 57 -13.46 13.07 20.43
C THR A 57 -12.19 13.46 21.17
N ASP A 58 -11.31 14.20 20.50
CA ASP A 58 -10.18 14.84 21.15
C ASP A 58 -10.58 16.14 21.88
N ASN A 59 -9.62 16.78 22.54
CA ASN A 59 -9.85 18.02 23.29
C ASN A 59 -10.36 19.21 22.44
N SER A 60 -10.21 19.14 21.11
CA SER A 60 -10.75 20.15 20.19
C SER A 60 -12.19 19.85 19.74
N GLY A 61 -12.75 18.73 20.17
CA GLY A 61 -14.04 18.22 19.69
C GLY A 61 -13.96 17.51 18.34
N THR A 62 -12.76 17.25 17.82
CA THR A 62 -12.57 16.51 16.56
C THR A 62 -12.83 15.03 16.79
N ASP A 63 -13.60 14.39 15.90
CA ASP A 63 -13.84 12.95 15.90
C ASP A 63 -12.53 12.18 15.70
N VAL A 64 -12.26 11.23 16.58
CA VAL A 64 -11.07 10.36 16.58
C VAL A 64 -11.47 8.89 16.77
N SER A 65 -12.67 8.55 16.29
CA SER A 65 -13.19 7.19 16.21
C SER A 65 -12.22 6.28 15.45
N ILE A 66 -11.74 5.23 16.13
CA ILE A 66 -10.64 4.38 15.66
C ILE A 66 -11.07 3.54 14.46
N ALA A 67 -12.21 2.84 14.56
CA ALA A 67 -12.68 1.95 13.50
C ALA A 67 -13.14 2.74 12.28
N LYS A 68 -13.73 3.93 12.50
CA LYS A 68 -14.08 4.85 11.42
C LYS A 68 -12.86 5.36 10.65
N ASP A 69 -11.80 5.76 11.35
CA ASP A 69 -10.56 6.18 10.70
C ASP A 69 -9.93 5.02 9.92
N TRP A 70 -9.73 3.87 10.59
CA TRP A 70 -9.18 2.66 9.98
C TRP A 70 -9.97 2.19 8.76
N GLY A 71 -11.30 2.18 8.83
CA GLY A 71 -12.19 1.67 7.76
C GLY A 71 -12.07 2.43 6.43
N THR A 72 -11.51 3.64 6.45
CA THR A 72 -11.23 4.43 5.24
C THR A 72 -9.83 4.21 4.66
N SER A 73 -8.96 3.47 5.35
CA SER A 73 -7.56 3.25 4.96
C SER A 73 -7.42 2.13 3.92
N MET A 74 -6.25 2.05 3.29
CA MET A 74 -5.91 0.89 2.45
C MET A 74 -5.75 -0.40 3.26
N MET A 75 -5.47 -0.34 4.57
CA MET A 75 -5.35 -1.54 5.43
C MET A 75 -6.71 -2.24 5.58
N ALA A 76 -7.77 -1.49 5.86
CA ALA A 76 -9.14 -2.02 5.90
C ALA A 76 -9.65 -2.53 4.55
N ASN A 77 -9.06 -2.05 3.45
CA ASN A 77 -9.48 -2.36 2.09
C ASN A 77 -8.44 -3.19 1.32
N ALA A 78 -7.46 -3.80 2.01
CA ALA A 78 -6.32 -4.45 1.38
C ALA A 78 -6.72 -5.64 0.49
N THR A 79 -7.70 -6.44 0.92
CA THR A 79 -8.31 -7.53 0.13
C THR A 79 -9.29 -7.02 -0.92
N ARG A 80 -9.84 -5.81 -0.74
CA ARG A 80 -10.80 -5.20 -1.68
C ARG A 80 -10.11 -4.55 -2.87
N ASP A 81 -8.82 -4.27 -2.77
CA ASP A 81 -8.01 -3.56 -3.77
C ASP A 81 -8.05 -4.28 -5.15
N PRO A 82 -8.72 -3.71 -6.17
CA PRO A 82 -8.78 -4.31 -7.50
C PRO A 82 -7.42 -4.36 -8.22
N PHE A 83 -6.48 -3.46 -7.93
CA PHE A 83 -5.14 -3.51 -8.50
C PHE A 83 -4.35 -4.70 -7.95
N TRP A 84 -4.43 -4.93 -6.64
CA TRP A 84 -3.85 -6.12 -6.02
C TRP A 84 -4.46 -7.40 -6.59
N LYS A 85 -5.80 -7.50 -6.67
CA LYS A 85 -6.47 -8.66 -7.27
C LYS A 85 -6.02 -8.90 -8.72
N ALA A 86 -5.92 -7.83 -9.51
CA ALA A 86 -5.44 -7.92 -10.89
C ALA A 86 -3.99 -8.44 -10.94
N LYS A 87 -3.09 -7.94 -10.08
CA LYS A 87 -1.72 -8.42 -10.00
C LYS A 87 -1.67 -9.91 -9.63
N VAL A 88 -2.39 -10.33 -8.58
CA VAL A 88 -2.51 -11.75 -8.19
C VAL A 88 -3.02 -12.61 -9.36
N ALA A 89 -4.07 -12.16 -10.06
CA ALA A 89 -4.61 -12.87 -11.22
C ALA A 89 -3.54 -13.06 -12.31
N THR A 90 -2.79 -12.01 -12.64
CA THR A 90 -1.74 -12.10 -13.67
C THR A 90 -0.58 -13.01 -13.27
N GLU A 91 -0.19 -13.03 -11.99
CA GLU A 91 0.88 -13.91 -11.53
C GLU A 91 0.43 -15.38 -11.51
N LEU A 92 -0.83 -15.65 -11.11
CA LEU A 92 -1.44 -16.99 -11.17
C LEU A 92 -1.59 -17.51 -12.60
N GLU A 93 -1.98 -16.64 -13.54
CA GLU A 93 -2.11 -17.02 -14.95
C GLU A 93 -0.75 -17.38 -15.57
N ARG A 94 0.31 -16.64 -15.21
CA ARG A 94 1.67 -16.88 -15.70
C ARG A 94 2.34 -18.08 -15.05
N ASN A 95 2.07 -18.33 -13.77
CA ASN A 95 2.72 -19.36 -12.97
C ASN A 95 1.70 -20.25 -12.25
N PRO A 96 0.83 -20.98 -12.97
CA PRO A 96 -0.22 -21.79 -12.34
C PRO A 96 0.34 -22.92 -11.48
N HIS A 97 1.55 -23.41 -11.77
CA HIS A 97 2.26 -24.41 -10.95
C HIS A 97 2.74 -23.86 -9.60
N LEU A 98 2.72 -22.54 -9.39
CA LEU A 98 3.06 -21.86 -8.14
C LEU A 98 1.83 -21.31 -7.41
N ALA A 99 0.63 -21.74 -7.77
CA ALA A 99 -0.61 -21.19 -7.23
C ALA A 99 -0.64 -21.17 -5.69
N ASP A 100 -0.20 -22.24 -5.03
CA ASP A 100 -0.18 -22.31 -3.56
C ASP A 100 0.76 -21.24 -2.96
N VAL A 101 1.95 -21.07 -3.53
CA VAL A 101 2.95 -20.08 -3.08
C VAL A 101 2.43 -18.65 -3.29
N ILE A 102 1.82 -18.37 -4.44
CA ILE A 102 1.29 -17.04 -4.77
C ILE A 102 0.12 -16.70 -3.85
N ASN A 103 -0.85 -17.62 -3.71
CA ASN A 103 -1.99 -17.40 -2.85
C ASN A 103 -1.57 -17.20 -1.39
N ASP A 104 -0.59 -17.97 -0.91
CA ASP A 104 -0.07 -17.79 0.44
C ASP A 104 0.64 -16.44 0.63
N LYS A 105 1.65 -16.15 -0.21
CA LYS A 105 2.47 -14.95 -0.08
C LYS A 105 1.65 -13.68 -0.18
N CYS A 106 0.75 -13.59 -1.17
CA CYS A 106 -0.04 -12.38 -1.41
C CYS A 106 -1.11 -12.15 -0.31
N SER A 107 -1.70 -13.22 0.24
CA SER A 107 -2.71 -13.11 1.29
C SER A 107 -2.12 -12.86 2.68
N THR A 108 -0.85 -13.20 2.91
CA THR A 108 -0.18 -12.98 4.20
C THR A 108 -0.21 -11.51 4.64
N CYS A 109 -0.07 -10.54 3.71
CA CYS A 109 -0.14 -9.10 4.05
C CYS A 109 -1.47 -8.44 3.69
N HIS A 110 -2.25 -8.99 2.74
CA HIS A 110 -3.50 -8.37 2.28
C HIS A 110 -4.76 -8.92 2.94
N ALA A 111 -4.78 -10.22 3.27
CA ALA A 111 -5.87 -10.92 3.97
C ALA A 111 -5.33 -11.72 5.18
N PRO A 112 -4.53 -11.09 6.06
CA PRO A 112 -3.67 -11.77 7.04
C PRO A 112 -4.43 -12.64 8.04
N MET A 113 -5.60 -12.20 8.50
CA MET A 113 -6.40 -12.94 9.48
C MET A 113 -6.94 -14.25 8.88
N ALA A 114 -7.42 -14.21 7.63
CA ALA A 114 -7.85 -15.41 6.92
C ALA A 114 -6.66 -16.33 6.61
N ASN A 115 -5.54 -15.78 6.12
CA ASN A 115 -4.32 -16.56 5.86
C ASN A 115 -3.89 -17.35 7.10
N TYR A 116 -3.84 -16.69 8.26
CA TYR A 116 -3.43 -17.29 9.52
C TYR A 116 -4.36 -18.42 9.97
N GLU A 117 -5.69 -18.19 10.01
CA GLU A 117 -6.65 -19.22 10.43
C GLU A 117 -6.63 -20.42 9.47
N MET A 118 -6.57 -20.17 8.15
CA MET A 118 -6.51 -21.23 7.15
C MET A 118 -5.25 -22.08 7.28
N LYS A 119 -4.10 -21.47 7.58
CA LYS A 119 -2.86 -22.21 7.86
C LYS A 119 -2.98 -23.12 9.07
N LEU A 120 -3.57 -22.62 10.16
CA LEU A 120 -3.78 -23.43 11.37
C LEU A 120 -4.75 -24.59 11.13
N ASP A 121 -5.80 -24.35 10.34
CA ASP A 121 -6.80 -25.36 10.00
C ASP A 121 -6.31 -26.35 8.90
N GLY A 122 -5.16 -26.09 8.27
CA GLY A 122 -4.67 -26.86 7.13
C GLY A 122 -5.53 -26.70 5.88
N ALA A 123 -6.26 -25.59 5.77
CA ALA A 123 -7.15 -25.29 4.65
C ALA A 123 -6.36 -24.71 3.45
N PRO A 124 -6.70 -25.08 2.21
CA PRO A 124 -6.05 -24.53 1.02
C PRO A 124 -6.43 -23.06 0.83
N ILE A 125 -5.43 -22.21 0.58
CA ILE A 125 -5.64 -20.78 0.39
C ILE A 125 -5.84 -20.50 -1.10
N THR A 126 -6.97 -19.86 -1.43
CA THR A 126 -7.25 -19.39 -2.79
C THR A 126 -7.83 -17.99 -2.71
N ILE A 127 -7.22 -17.03 -3.40
CA ILE A 127 -7.60 -15.61 -3.34
C ILE A 127 -8.75 -15.29 -4.30
N LEU A 128 -8.74 -15.89 -5.49
CA LEU A 128 -9.63 -15.53 -6.60
C LEU A 128 -10.43 -16.75 -7.10
N GLY A 129 -11.63 -16.48 -7.64
CA GLY A 129 -12.51 -17.50 -8.21
C GLY A 129 -13.55 -18.04 -7.22
N ALA A 130 -14.34 -19.01 -7.69
CA ALA A 130 -15.41 -19.62 -6.90
C ALA A 130 -14.84 -20.38 -5.69
N GLY A 131 -15.44 -20.19 -4.52
CA GLY A 131 -14.98 -20.77 -3.26
C GLY A 131 -13.70 -20.17 -2.69
N SER A 132 -13.15 -19.11 -3.29
CA SER A 132 -11.99 -18.38 -2.77
C SER A 132 -12.31 -17.60 -1.50
N ILE A 133 -11.31 -17.06 -0.81
CA ILE A 133 -11.51 -16.19 0.37
C ILE A 133 -12.25 -14.88 0.03
N THR A 134 -12.38 -14.53 -1.26
CA THR A 134 -13.18 -13.38 -1.70
C THR A 134 -14.61 -13.76 -2.09
N ASP A 135 -14.94 -15.06 -2.09
CA ASP A 135 -16.29 -15.57 -2.31
C ASP A 135 -17.07 -15.60 -0.96
N PRO A 136 -18.26 -14.99 -0.87
CA PRO A 136 -19.06 -14.98 0.36
C PRO A 136 -19.47 -16.36 0.91
N SER A 137 -19.35 -17.43 0.11
CA SER A 137 -19.61 -18.80 0.55
C SER A 137 -18.44 -19.43 1.33
N ASN A 138 -17.26 -18.82 1.30
CA ASN A 138 -16.07 -19.31 2.00
C ASN A 138 -16.14 -18.95 3.50
N ALA A 139 -15.82 -19.92 4.37
CA ALA A 139 -15.88 -19.75 5.83
C ALA A 139 -14.92 -18.67 6.37
N TYR A 140 -13.86 -18.33 5.63
CA TYR A 140 -12.88 -17.31 6.00
C TYR A 140 -13.13 -15.97 5.29
N HIS A 141 -14.24 -15.84 4.54
CA HIS A 141 -14.57 -14.66 3.76
C HIS A 141 -14.55 -13.39 4.61
N ASP A 142 -15.23 -13.41 5.75
CA ASP A 142 -15.37 -12.21 6.59
C ASP A 142 -14.01 -11.75 7.14
N ALA A 143 -13.18 -12.70 7.60
CA ALA A 143 -11.82 -12.43 8.05
C ALA A 143 -10.92 -11.90 6.93
N ALA A 144 -11.08 -12.41 5.70
CA ALA A 144 -10.32 -11.94 4.55
C ALA A 144 -10.75 -10.53 4.16
N MET A 145 -12.06 -10.26 4.10
CA MET A 145 -12.59 -8.99 3.66
C MET A 145 -12.39 -7.88 4.68
N GLU A 146 -12.17 -8.18 5.97
CA GLU A 146 -11.74 -7.17 6.95
C GLU A 146 -10.26 -6.74 6.80
N GLY A 147 -9.50 -7.35 5.88
CA GLY A 147 -8.14 -6.93 5.53
C GLY A 147 -7.16 -6.95 6.72
N VAL A 148 -6.31 -5.94 6.82
CA VAL A 148 -5.38 -5.75 7.95
C VAL A 148 -6.13 -5.03 9.09
N SER A 149 -6.71 -5.80 10.02
CA SER A 149 -7.65 -5.30 11.02
C SER A 149 -7.09 -5.26 12.46
N CYS A 150 -7.90 -4.76 13.39
CA CYS A 150 -7.55 -4.46 14.78
C CYS A 150 -6.92 -5.67 15.49
N THR A 151 -7.55 -6.84 15.38
CA THR A 151 -7.12 -8.05 16.08
C THR A 151 -5.89 -8.68 15.44
N LEU A 152 -5.49 -8.29 14.23
CA LEU A 152 -4.18 -8.67 13.72
C LEU A 152 -3.08 -7.83 14.37
N CYS A 153 -3.07 -6.52 14.09
CA CYS A 153 -1.98 -5.63 14.46
C CYS A 153 -1.74 -5.61 15.97
N HIS A 154 -2.82 -5.62 16.76
CA HIS A 154 -2.71 -5.59 18.21
C HIS A 154 -2.34 -6.94 18.83
N GLN A 155 -2.31 -8.05 18.09
CA GLN A 155 -1.85 -9.34 18.63
C GLN A 155 -0.41 -9.70 18.27
N ILE A 156 0.24 -8.93 17.38
CA ILE A 156 1.66 -9.10 17.04
C ILE A 156 2.48 -9.03 18.33
N THR A 157 3.30 -10.05 18.59
CA THR A 157 4.08 -10.18 19.82
C THR A 157 5.40 -9.42 19.77
N ASP A 158 5.84 -8.97 20.95
CA ASP A 158 7.19 -8.42 21.16
C ASP A 158 8.18 -9.56 21.43
N ASP A 159 8.57 -10.26 20.36
CA ASP A 159 9.54 -11.35 20.44
C ASP A 159 10.83 -11.05 19.66
N ALA A 160 11.78 -11.99 19.70
CA ALA A 160 13.10 -11.81 19.10
C ALA A 160 13.09 -11.66 17.56
N THR A 161 11.97 -11.96 16.89
CA THR A 161 11.83 -11.84 15.43
C THR A 161 11.33 -10.47 14.99
N LEU A 162 10.66 -9.72 15.88
CA LEU A 162 10.11 -8.41 15.59
C LEU A 162 11.22 -7.43 15.17
N GLY A 163 11.06 -6.78 14.02
CA GLY A 163 12.08 -5.87 13.47
C GLY A 163 13.29 -6.56 12.83
N THR A 164 13.26 -7.88 12.68
CA THR A 164 14.34 -8.67 12.08
C THR A 164 13.86 -9.42 10.84
N SER A 165 14.80 -9.99 10.07
CA SER A 165 14.48 -10.83 8.91
C SER A 165 13.56 -12.01 9.24
N GLY A 166 13.56 -12.49 10.48
CA GLY A 166 12.64 -13.55 10.93
C GLY A 166 11.18 -13.12 11.02
N GLY A 167 10.88 -11.82 11.18
CA GLY A 167 9.53 -11.28 11.30
C GLY A 167 9.04 -10.50 10.07
N PHE A 168 9.92 -10.25 9.10
CA PHE A 168 9.60 -9.56 7.85
C PHE A 168 8.74 -10.42 6.91
N SER A 169 8.23 -9.82 5.82
CA SER A 169 7.43 -10.51 4.81
C SER A 169 6.21 -11.26 5.36
N GLY A 170 5.59 -10.71 6.40
CA GLY A 170 4.38 -11.23 7.04
C GLY A 170 4.63 -12.39 8.01
N GLN A 171 5.89 -12.63 8.41
CA GLN A 171 6.27 -13.68 9.36
C GLN A 171 6.12 -13.23 10.82
N TYR A 172 5.14 -12.39 11.12
CA TYR A 172 4.85 -11.97 12.49
C TYR A 172 4.34 -13.15 13.32
N ASN A 173 4.58 -13.10 14.62
CA ASN A 173 3.97 -14.04 15.56
C ASN A 173 2.75 -13.42 16.22
N ILE A 174 1.73 -14.25 16.44
CA ILE A 174 0.51 -13.92 17.14
C ILE A 174 0.38 -14.87 18.32
N ASN A 175 -0.04 -14.35 19.47
CA ASN A 175 -0.27 -15.20 20.64
C ASN A 175 -1.59 -15.99 20.53
N ASP A 176 -1.64 -17.15 21.16
CA ASP A 176 -2.81 -18.04 21.22
C ASP A 176 -3.76 -17.72 22.40
N THR A 177 -3.45 -16.67 23.17
CA THR A 177 -4.14 -16.33 24.43
C THR A 177 -5.20 -15.23 24.30
N LYS A 178 -5.46 -14.73 23.07
CA LYS A 178 -6.27 -13.52 22.82
C LYS A 178 -5.79 -12.33 23.65
N THR A 179 -4.48 -12.21 23.85
CA THR A 179 -3.88 -11.02 24.43
C THR A 179 -3.70 -9.97 23.34
N ILE A 180 -4.19 -8.74 23.58
CA ILE A 180 -4.01 -7.61 22.66
C ILE A 180 -3.11 -6.57 23.33
N TYR A 181 -2.15 -6.03 22.59
CA TYR A 181 -1.19 -5.05 23.07
C TYR A 181 -1.62 -3.62 22.74
N GLY A 182 -1.41 -2.70 23.68
CA GLY A 182 -1.68 -1.28 23.49
C GLY A 182 -0.64 -0.39 24.17
N GLN A 183 -0.58 0.86 23.75
CA GLN A 183 0.43 1.85 24.19
C GLN A 183 0.27 2.32 25.64
N TYR A 184 -0.79 1.91 26.34
CA TYR A 184 -1.11 2.43 27.68
C TYR A 184 -1.14 1.32 28.73
N ALA A 185 -0.41 1.55 29.83
CA ALA A 185 -0.53 0.76 31.05
C ALA A 185 -1.76 1.14 31.88
N ASN A 186 -2.11 0.26 32.82
CA ASN A 186 -3.16 0.47 33.83
C ASN A 186 -4.52 0.84 33.24
N ILE A 187 -4.95 0.15 32.19
CA ILE A 187 -6.27 0.36 31.58
C ILE A 187 -7.36 -0.46 32.27
N PHE A 188 -8.60 0.00 32.19
CA PHE A 188 -9.75 -0.72 32.72
C PHE A 188 -10.19 -1.83 31.74
N ALA A 189 -9.70 -3.05 31.96
CA ALA A 189 -9.79 -4.15 30.99
C ALA A 189 -11.18 -4.81 30.86
N ASN A 190 -11.96 -4.90 31.94
CA ASN A 190 -13.17 -5.73 32.00
C ASN A 190 -14.20 -5.49 30.87
N PRO A 191 -14.51 -4.25 30.44
CA PRO A 191 -15.44 -4.03 29.34
C PRO A 191 -14.97 -4.67 28.03
N MET A 192 -13.66 -4.62 27.74
CA MET A 192 -13.09 -5.23 26.54
C MET A 192 -13.16 -6.76 26.62
N ILE A 193 -12.74 -7.33 27.76
CA ILE A 193 -12.79 -8.78 27.99
C ILE A 193 -14.22 -9.30 27.86
N ASN A 194 -15.18 -8.64 28.51
CA ASN A 194 -16.59 -9.08 28.50
C ASN A 194 -17.25 -8.94 27.13
N ASN A 195 -16.82 -7.99 26.30
CA ASN A 195 -17.42 -7.73 24.98
C ASN A 195 -16.77 -8.56 23.87
N THR A 196 -15.46 -8.82 23.95
CA THR A 196 -14.67 -9.36 22.84
C THR A 196 -13.91 -10.65 23.19
N GLY A 197 -13.73 -10.94 24.48
CA GLY A 197 -12.89 -12.03 24.95
C GLY A 197 -11.39 -11.73 24.95
N TYR A 198 -10.94 -10.58 24.42
CA TYR A 198 -9.52 -10.21 24.43
C TYR A 198 -9.10 -9.57 25.74
N THR A 199 -7.89 -9.92 26.19
CA THR A 199 -7.25 -9.32 27.36
C THR A 199 -6.28 -8.24 26.90
N PRO A 200 -6.54 -6.94 27.19
CA PRO A 200 -5.61 -5.90 26.84
C PRO A 200 -4.39 -5.88 27.77
N ALA A 201 -3.21 -5.76 27.20
CA ALA A 201 -1.93 -5.66 27.87
C ALA A 201 -1.16 -4.43 27.36
N TYR A 202 -0.38 -3.81 28.24
CA TYR A 202 0.58 -2.80 27.79
C TYR A 202 1.76 -3.49 27.14
N SER A 203 2.21 -2.95 26.01
CA SER A 203 3.54 -3.22 25.49
C SER A 203 4.04 -2.04 24.68
N ALA A 204 5.34 -1.76 24.77
CA ALA A 204 5.94 -0.59 24.12
C ALA A 204 6.06 -0.77 22.60
N HIS A 205 6.24 -2.00 22.13
CA HIS A 205 6.49 -2.32 20.71
C HIS A 205 5.38 -1.85 19.77
N VAL A 206 4.13 -1.77 20.22
CA VAL A 206 3.01 -1.28 19.39
C VAL A 206 3.19 0.17 18.92
N SER A 207 4.07 0.92 19.59
CA SER A 207 4.44 2.30 19.23
C SER A 207 5.79 2.39 18.50
N THR A 208 6.35 1.26 18.05
CA THR A 208 7.65 1.18 17.36
C THR A 208 7.49 0.79 15.89
N SER A 209 8.40 1.25 15.03
CA SER A 209 8.35 1.03 13.57
C SER A 209 8.37 -0.45 13.18
N GLU A 210 8.89 -1.31 14.06
CA GLU A 210 9.09 -2.74 13.86
C GLU A 210 7.77 -3.50 13.65
N VAL A 211 6.67 -3.03 14.25
CA VAL A 211 5.33 -3.62 14.01
C VAL A 211 4.93 -3.40 12.55
N CYS A 212 5.20 -2.23 11.99
CA CYS A 212 4.95 -1.94 10.59
C CYS A 212 5.87 -2.77 9.67
N ALA A 213 7.12 -2.95 10.08
CA ALA A 213 8.14 -3.70 9.33
C ALA A 213 7.73 -5.15 9.02
N THR A 214 6.85 -5.74 9.83
CA THR A 214 6.34 -7.10 9.58
C THR A 214 5.73 -7.25 8.18
N CYS A 215 5.02 -6.24 7.67
CA CYS A 215 4.46 -6.22 6.32
C CYS A 215 5.17 -5.24 5.37
N HIS A 216 5.85 -4.23 5.94
CA HIS A 216 6.52 -3.14 5.22
C HIS A 216 8.05 -3.34 5.10
N GLU A 217 8.50 -4.58 5.21
CA GLU A 217 9.77 -5.08 4.71
C GLU A 217 9.46 -6.42 4.02
N LEU A 218 9.35 -6.39 2.70
CA LEU A 218 8.82 -7.48 1.88
C LEU A 218 9.83 -7.83 0.80
N THR A 219 10.25 -9.10 0.82
CA THR A 219 10.97 -9.75 -0.26
C THR A 219 10.07 -10.76 -0.95
N THR A 220 10.32 -11.05 -2.23
CA THR A 220 9.56 -12.06 -2.98
C THR A 220 10.48 -13.04 -3.69
N PRO A 221 10.12 -14.35 -3.67
CA PRO A 221 10.70 -15.31 -4.59
C PRO A 221 10.45 -14.89 -6.03
N TYR A 222 11.42 -15.14 -6.91
CA TYR A 222 11.29 -14.92 -8.33
C TYR A 222 11.65 -16.16 -9.14
N VAL A 223 11.16 -16.18 -10.38
CA VAL A 223 11.34 -17.27 -11.33
C VAL A 223 12.06 -16.81 -12.59
N ASN A 224 12.73 -17.75 -13.25
CA ASN A 224 13.34 -17.53 -14.57
C ASN A 224 12.33 -17.66 -15.73
N ALA A 225 12.84 -17.61 -16.97
CA ALA A 225 12.12 -17.81 -18.25
C ALA A 225 11.12 -18.97 -18.22
N GLU A 226 11.53 -20.11 -17.65
CA GLU A 226 10.78 -21.36 -17.61
C GLU A 226 9.87 -21.50 -16.39
N GLY A 227 9.78 -20.49 -15.52
CA GLY A 227 8.99 -20.56 -14.29
C GLY A 227 9.65 -21.33 -13.16
N ILE A 228 10.97 -21.57 -13.23
CA ILE A 228 11.75 -22.22 -12.18
C ILE A 228 12.13 -21.18 -11.13
N VAL A 229 11.87 -21.48 -9.85
CA VAL A 229 12.24 -20.61 -8.71
C VAL A 229 13.77 -20.52 -8.61
N MET A 230 14.26 -19.28 -8.53
CA MET A 230 15.70 -18.96 -8.54
C MET A 230 16.25 -18.54 -7.18
N THR A 231 15.40 -18.50 -6.16
CA THR A 231 15.73 -18.05 -4.79
C THR A 231 15.85 -19.23 -3.84
N ASP A 232 16.81 -19.17 -2.92
CA ASP A 232 17.07 -20.19 -1.89
C ASP A 232 16.66 -19.74 -0.47
N GLY A 233 16.26 -18.49 -0.30
CA GLY A 233 15.75 -17.92 0.95
C GLY A 233 15.61 -16.41 0.88
N PRO A 234 15.14 -15.75 1.96
CA PRO A 234 14.83 -14.32 1.97
C PRO A 234 16.00 -13.39 1.57
N GLU A 235 17.25 -13.82 1.77
CA GLU A 235 18.44 -13.03 1.41
C GLU A 235 18.73 -13.02 -0.10
N SER A 236 18.23 -14.00 -0.87
CA SER A 236 18.33 -14.04 -2.33
C SER A 236 17.05 -13.61 -3.05
N GLU A 237 15.97 -13.39 -2.30
CA GLU A 237 14.70 -12.89 -2.81
C GLU A 237 14.78 -11.43 -3.27
N PHE A 238 13.89 -11.06 -4.19
CA PHE A 238 13.83 -9.71 -4.69
C PHE A 238 13.18 -8.76 -3.66
N PRO A 239 13.82 -7.63 -3.31
CA PRO A 239 13.33 -6.66 -2.33
C PRO A 239 12.15 -5.84 -2.89
N GLU A 240 10.96 -6.41 -2.94
CA GLU A 240 9.75 -5.78 -3.49
C GLU A 240 9.38 -4.47 -2.77
N GLN A 241 9.37 -4.47 -1.44
CA GLN A 241 9.01 -3.28 -0.66
C GLN A 241 9.89 -3.16 0.57
N THR A 242 10.73 -2.13 0.62
CA THR A 242 11.70 -1.94 1.70
C THR A 242 11.62 -0.60 2.42
N PRO A 243 10.43 0.01 2.68
CA PRO A 243 10.35 1.29 3.37
C PRO A 243 10.96 1.26 4.77
N TYR A 244 10.91 0.13 5.49
CA TYR A 244 11.53 0.01 6.81
C TYR A 244 13.06 0.13 6.73
N THR A 245 13.71 -0.66 5.87
CA THR A 245 15.17 -0.53 5.68
C THR A 245 15.55 0.86 5.13
N GLU A 246 14.74 1.45 4.23
CA GLU A 246 14.96 2.82 3.76
C GLU A 246 14.91 3.83 4.92
N TRP A 247 13.96 3.66 5.87
CA TRP A 247 13.82 4.47 7.08
C TRP A 247 14.98 4.30 8.06
N GLN A 248 15.45 3.06 8.28
CA GLN A 248 16.61 2.76 9.12
C GLN A 248 17.87 3.50 8.65
N ASN A 249 17.95 3.84 7.36
CA ASN A 249 19.05 4.58 6.75
C ASN A 249 18.76 6.10 6.64
N SER A 250 17.88 6.64 7.48
CA SER A 250 17.56 8.06 7.52
C SER A 250 17.88 8.69 8.88
N ILE A 251 17.84 10.02 8.97
CA ILE A 251 17.91 10.72 10.25
C ILE A 251 16.75 10.41 11.19
N PHE A 252 15.67 9.79 10.70
CA PHE A 252 14.47 9.48 11.47
C PHE A 252 14.49 8.09 12.10
N ALA A 253 15.47 7.25 11.74
CA ALA A 253 15.72 6.01 12.45
C ALA A 253 15.93 6.26 13.95
N ASP A 254 15.75 5.23 14.77
CA ASP A 254 15.95 5.33 16.22
C ASP A 254 17.36 5.82 16.60
N THR A 255 18.36 5.46 15.79
CA THR A 255 19.76 5.88 15.96
C THR A 255 20.09 7.17 15.21
N GLY A 256 19.13 7.75 14.49
CA GLY A 256 19.29 8.94 13.68
C GLY A 256 19.32 10.23 14.50
N SER A 257 19.65 11.35 13.85
CA SER A 257 19.76 12.65 14.51
C SER A 257 18.41 13.32 14.83
N ASN A 258 17.30 12.80 14.30
CA ASN A 258 15.95 13.29 14.54
C ASN A 258 14.94 12.11 14.56
N PRO A 259 15.00 11.21 15.57
CA PRO A 259 14.22 9.98 15.59
C PRO A 259 12.71 10.24 15.50
N GLN A 260 12.05 9.55 14.57
CA GLN A 260 10.60 9.53 14.39
C GLN A 260 10.19 8.15 13.88
N SER A 261 9.27 7.50 14.59
CA SER A 261 8.72 6.20 14.20
C SER A 261 7.78 6.32 12.99
N CYS A 262 7.46 5.19 12.36
CA CYS A 262 6.41 5.15 11.33
C CYS A 262 5.09 5.75 11.85
N GLN A 263 4.74 5.45 13.09
CA GLN A 263 3.52 5.93 13.74
C GLN A 263 3.50 7.44 13.93
N ASP A 264 4.64 8.08 14.20
CA ASP A 264 4.69 9.53 14.41
C ASP A 264 4.21 10.32 13.19
N CYS A 265 4.46 9.81 11.98
CA CYS A 265 3.99 10.41 10.74
C CYS A 265 2.63 9.86 10.27
N HIS A 266 2.44 8.53 10.30
CA HIS A 266 1.27 7.87 9.71
C HIS A 266 0.08 7.74 10.66
N MET A 267 0.29 7.93 11.96
CA MET A 267 -0.71 7.86 13.03
C MET A 267 -0.57 9.07 13.98
N PRO A 268 -0.79 10.30 13.48
CA PRO A 268 -0.48 11.52 14.22
C PRO A 268 -1.19 11.56 15.58
N GLN A 269 -0.46 12.00 16.60
CA GLN A 269 -0.91 11.92 17.97
C GLN A 269 -1.87 13.06 18.35
N THR A 270 -2.75 12.79 19.31
CA THR A 270 -3.61 13.78 19.97
C THR A 270 -3.82 13.43 21.45
N THR A 271 -4.74 14.11 22.12
CA THR A 271 -5.23 13.75 23.45
C THR A 271 -6.71 13.40 23.38
N ALA A 272 -7.04 12.14 23.65
CA ALA A 272 -8.41 11.62 23.59
C ALA A 272 -8.61 10.46 24.57
N ARG A 273 -9.86 10.12 24.85
CA ARG A 273 -10.19 8.87 25.56
C ARG A 273 -9.88 7.70 24.64
N ILE A 274 -9.40 6.60 25.22
CA ILE A 274 -9.12 5.37 24.46
C ILE A 274 -10.35 4.49 24.27
N SER A 275 -11.42 4.76 25.02
CA SER A 275 -12.69 4.04 24.97
C SER A 275 -13.82 4.94 25.48
N ASN A 276 -15.02 4.75 24.93
CA ASN A 276 -16.25 5.40 25.38
C ASN A 276 -16.88 4.68 26.61
N ARG A 277 -16.30 3.53 27.00
CA ARG A 277 -16.77 2.66 28.08
C ARG A 277 -15.61 2.25 29.00
N PRO A 278 -15.71 2.55 30.31
CA PRO A 278 -16.77 3.32 30.94
C PRO A 278 -16.71 4.81 30.58
N ARG A 279 -17.86 5.50 30.63
CA ARG A 279 -17.98 6.92 30.22
C ARG A 279 -17.16 7.91 31.06
N TRP A 280 -16.63 7.47 32.20
CA TRP A 280 -15.80 8.28 33.11
C TRP A 280 -14.31 8.17 32.83
N LEU A 281 -13.88 7.37 31.83
CA LEU A 281 -12.46 7.30 31.45
C LEU A 281 -11.92 8.69 31.09
N GLU A 282 -10.72 8.97 31.57
CA GLU A 282 -10.01 10.21 31.26
C GLU A 282 -9.34 10.13 29.89
N ALA A 283 -9.12 11.29 29.28
CA ALA A 283 -8.33 11.38 28.07
C ALA A 283 -6.86 11.08 28.37
N LYS A 284 -6.18 10.44 27.42
CA LYS A 284 -4.75 10.14 27.49
C LYS A 284 -4.03 10.90 26.38
N GLY A 285 -2.90 11.51 26.71
CA GLY A 285 -2.00 12.11 25.72
C GLY A 285 -1.34 11.04 24.84
N GLY A 286 -0.85 11.46 23.68
CA GLY A 286 -0.19 10.56 22.74
C GLY A 286 -1.13 9.57 22.04
N PHE A 287 -2.44 9.81 22.05
CA PHE A 287 -3.42 8.94 21.38
C PHE A 287 -3.11 8.92 19.88
N ALA A 288 -2.73 7.75 19.36
CA ALA A 288 -2.40 7.58 17.95
C ALA A 288 -3.68 7.49 17.11
N LYS A 289 -3.94 8.50 16.27
CA LYS A 289 -5.07 8.46 15.35
C LYS A 289 -4.83 7.39 14.29
N HIS A 290 -5.79 6.52 14.04
CA HIS A 290 -5.67 5.43 13.07
C HIS A 290 -5.88 5.91 11.63
N HIS A 291 -5.30 7.07 11.29
CA HIS A 291 -5.33 7.63 9.95
C HIS A 291 -4.69 6.68 8.93
N LEU A 292 -3.57 6.04 9.31
CA LEU A 292 -2.85 5.02 8.53
C LEU A 292 -2.66 5.47 7.07
N VAL A 293 -2.27 6.74 6.92
CA VAL A 293 -2.32 7.44 5.64
C VAL A 293 -1.21 6.95 4.72
N GLY A 294 -1.57 6.63 3.47
CA GLY A 294 -0.63 6.38 2.38
C GLY A 294 -0.84 7.38 1.25
N ALA A 295 -0.10 7.22 0.15
CA ALA A 295 -0.14 8.14 -0.99
C ALA A 295 -1.21 7.78 -2.07
N ASN A 296 -1.94 6.67 -1.91
CA ASN A 296 -2.72 6.07 -3.00
C ASN A 296 -4.12 6.70 -3.18
N THR A 297 -4.17 7.97 -3.59
CA THR A 297 -5.44 8.68 -3.85
C THR A 297 -6.28 8.03 -4.94
N THR A 298 -5.63 7.46 -5.97
CA THR A 298 -6.30 6.74 -7.06
C THR A 298 -7.08 5.54 -6.56
N MET A 299 -6.44 4.66 -5.78
CA MET A 299 -7.13 3.45 -5.30
C MET A 299 -8.22 3.76 -4.29
N LEU A 300 -7.98 4.71 -3.38
CA LEU A 300 -9.02 5.16 -2.44
C LEU A 300 -10.24 5.74 -3.19
N THR A 301 -10.01 6.44 -4.31
CA THR A 301 -11.06 6.97 -5.19
C THR A 301 -11.81 5.84 -5.90
N MET A 302 -11.11 4.84 -6.45
CA MET A 302 -11.72 3.65 -7.05
C MET A 302 -12.58 2.87 -6.06
N LEU A 303 -12.09 2.70 -4.82
CA LEU A 303 -12.82 2.06 -3.73
C LEU A 303 -14.10 2.83 -3.38
N ARG A 304 -14.03 4.17 -3.30
CA ARG A 304 -15.21 5.02 -3.07
C ARG A 304 -16.23 4.89 -4.19
N ASP A 305 -15.79 5.03 -5.44
CA ASP A 305 -16.67 5.13 -6.60
C ASP A 305 -17.33 3.78 -6.95
N ASN A 306 -16.71 2.68 -6.55
CA ASN A 306 -17.17 1.30 -6.78
C ASN A 306 -17.48 0.56 -5.48
N ALA A 307 -17.85 1.29 -4.42
CA ALA A 307 -17.98 0.74 -3.06
C ALA A 307 -18.90 -0.48 -2.98
N ALA A 308 -20.04 -0.46 -3.67
CA ALA A 308 -20.99 -1.58 -3.68
C ALA A 308 -20.44 -2.83 -4.37
N GLU A 309 -19.69 -2.67 -5.46
CA GLU A 309 -19.10 -3.78 -6.22
C GLU A 309 -17.90 -4.38 -5.48
N LEU A 310 -17.09 -3.54 -4.83
CA LEU A 310 -15.90 -3.94 -4.11
C LEU A 310 -16.17 -4.32 -2.64
N GLY A 311 -17.43 -4.21 -2.19
CA GLY A 311 -17.85 -4.53 -0.82
C GLY A 311 -17.27 -3.59 0.24
N VAL A 312 -16.96 -2.34 -0.11
CA VAL A 312 -16.42 -1.32 0.80
C VAL A 312 -17.52 -0.91 1.78
N THR A 313 -17.25 -1.04 3.08
CA THR A 313 -18.22 -0.79 4.15
C THR A 313 -18.18 0.64 4.68
N SER A 314 -17.05 1.34 4.50
CA SER A 314 -16.92 2.74 4.93
C SER A 314 -17.68 3.69 4.03
N ASN A 315 -18.41 4.63 4.64
CA ASN A 315 -19.19 5.65 3.95
C ASN A 315 -18.48 7.00 3.82
N ASN A 316 -17.21 7.10 4.24
CA ASN A 316 -16.48 8.37 4.31
C ASN A 316 -15.06 8.28 3.72
N MET A 317 -14.91 7.60 2.60
CA MET A 317 -13.61 7.42 1.92
C MET A 317 -12.92 8.75 1.55
N ASP A 318 -13.70 9.82 1.34
CA ASP A 318 -13.17 11.17 1.06
C ASP A 318 -12.23 11.69 2.16
N LEU A 319 -12.43 11.25 3.41
CA LEU A 319 -11.54 11.60 4.52
C LEU A 319 -10.10 11.13 4.27
N SER A 320 -9.92 9.86 3.91
CA SER A 320 -8.59 9.31 3.63
C SER A 320 -8.03 9.77 2.28
N ILE A 321 -8.88 10.03 1.29
CA ILE A 321 -8.44 10.65 0.01
C ILE A 321 -7.83 12.04 0.28
N ASN A 322 -8.47 12.85 1.11
CA ASN A 322 -7.99 14.19 1.45
C ASN A 322 -6.69 14.13 2.28
N ARG A 323 -6.61 13.23 3.27
CA ARG A 323 -5.38 12.99 4.03
C ARG A 323 -4.22 12.54 3.13
N ALA A 324 -4.47 11.60 2.22
CA ALA A 324 -3.47 11.12 1.27
C ALA A 324 -2.98 12.23 0.32
N ARG A 325 -3.90 13.10 -0.13
CA ARG A 325 -3.55 14.25 -0.98
C ARG A 325 -2.70 15.28 -0.22
N ALA A 326 -3.04 15.60 1.03
CA ALA A 326 -2.24 16.49 1.87
C ALA A 326 -0.83 15.90 2.09
N MET A 327 -0.74 14.62 2.42
CA MET A 327 0.55 13.93 2.60
C MET A 327 1.41 13.98 1.32
N LEU A 328 0.82 13.77 0.14
CA LEU A 328 1.52 13.88 -1.14
C LEU A 328 2.08 15.29 -1.37
N GLN A 329 1.28 16.33 -1.06
CA GLN A 329 1.68 17.74 -1.23
C GLN A 329 2.85 18.13 -0.32
N ASP A 330 2.97 17.51 0.86
CA ASP A 330 4.03 17.80 1.83
C ASP A 330 5.29 16.91 1.64
N SER A 331 5.17 15.82 0.86
CA SER A 331 6.19 14.77 0.76
C SER A 331 7.51 15.21 0.10
N VAL A 332 7.44 16.10 -0.90
CA VAL A 332 8.59 16.61 -1.63
C VAL A 332 8.45 18.10 -1.85
N VAL A 333 9.46 18.86 -1.43
CA VAL A 333 9.56 20.30 -1.73
C VAL A 333 10.35 20.47 -3.03
N VAL A 334 9.76 21.21 -3.99
CA VAL A 334 10.38 21.54 -5.28
C VAL A 334 10.68 23.04 -5.32
N GLU A 335 11.93 23.40 -5.57
CA GLU A 335 12.40 24.79 -5.57
C GLU A 335 13.19 25.10 -6.85
N ILE A 336 12.93 26.25 -7.48
CA ILE A 336 13.84 26.82 -8.48
C ILE A 336 14.85 27.67 -7.73
N VAL A 337 16.06 27.14 -7.55
CA VAL A 337 17.16 27.79 -6.82
C VAL A 337 17.71 28.99 -7.57
N SER A 338 17.80 28.88 -8.89
CA SER A 338 18.22 29.97 -9.77
C SER A 338 17.67 29.75 -11.16
N ALA A 339 17.38 30.84 -11.88
CA ALA A 339 17.04 30.84 -13.29
C ALA A 339 17.72 32.05 -13.95
N ASN A 340 18.70 31.81 -14.81
CA ASN A 340 19.52 32.86 -15.42
C ASN A 340 19.59 32.70 -16.93
N ILE A 341 19.46 33.81 -17.65
CA ILE A 341 19.64 33.83 -19.11
C ILE A 341 21.01 34.42 -19.42
N SER A 342 21.83 33.68 -20.15
CA SER A 342 23.15 34.13 -20.62
C SER A 342 23.46 33.53 -21.98
N GLY A 343 23.98 34.34 -22.90
CA GLY A 343 24.40 33.86 -24.23
C GLY A 343 23.28 33.20 -25.05
N GLY A 344 22.01 33.53 -24.80
CA GLY A 344 20.86 32.91 -25.46
C GLY A 344 20.37 31.61 -24.82
N PHE A 345 20.97 31.16 -23.72
CA PHE A 345 20.56 29.97 -22.97
C PHE A 345 19.94 30.36 -21.62
N LEU A 346 18.88 29.65 -21.23
CA LEU A 346 18.35 29.68 -19.86
C LEU A 346 18.94 28.51 -19.09
N GLU A 347 19.65 28.79 -18.00
CA GLU A 347 20.03 27.79 -17.00
C GLU A 347 19.10 27.91 -15.79
N ALA A 348 18.34 26.85 -15.50
CA ALA A 348 17.52 26.74 -14.30
C ALA A 348 18.03 25.61 -13.41
N LYS A 349 18.25 25.90 -12.12
CA LYS A 349 18.63 24.89 -11.12
C LYS A 349 17.41 24.57 -10.28
N VAL A 350 16.97 23.32 -10.36
CA VAL A 350 15.82 22.81 -9.60
C VAL A 350 16.34 21.93 -8.48
N LYS A 351 15.83 22.14 -7.26
CA LYS A 351 16.14 21.33 -6.09
C LYS A 351 14.87 20.61 -5.64
N LEU A 352 15.02 19.31 -5.38
CA LEU A 352 13.98 18.48 -4.77
C LEU A 352 14.45 18.06 -3.39
N THR A 353 13.60 18.25 -2.38
CA THR A 353 13.88 17.83 -1.01
C THR A 353 12.82 16.83 -0.57
N ASN A 354 13.25 15.58 -0.35
CA ASN A 354 12.39 14.56 0.26
C ASN A 354 12.21 14.86 1.76
N ASN A 355 10.96 14.98 2.20
CA ASN A 355 10.59 15.19 3.59
C ASN A 355 10.20 13.89 4.32
N SER A 356 10.07 12.78 3.61
CA SER A 356 9.80 11.48 4.22
C SER A 356 11.06 10.84 4.80
N GLY A 357 10.85 9.87 5.70
CA GLY A 357 11.94 9.09 6.28
C GLY A 357 12.43 7.94 5.41
N HIS A 358 11.75 7.61 4.33
CA HIS A 358 12.12 6.55 3.38
C HIS A 358 12.38 7.16 1.99
N LYS A 359 12.64 6.35 0.95
CA LYS A 359 12.76 6.91 -0.41
C LYS A 359 11.40 7.46 -0.88
N THR A 360 11.38 8.39 -1.83
CA THR A 360 10.13 8.89 -2.42
C THR A 360 10.14 8.76 -3.94
N PRO A 361 9.16 8.03 -4.53
CA PRO A 361 8.11 7.24 -3.86
C PRO A 361 8.60 5.87 -3.31
N THR A 362 8.31 5.52 -2.05
CA THR A 362 8.69 4.21 -1.48
C THR A 362 7.75 3.06 -1.88
N SER A 363 8.14 1.82 -1.54
CA SER A 363 7.36 0.57 -1.63
C SER A 363 7.16 0.13 -3.09
N TYR A 364 5.99 -0.44 -3.41
CA TYR A 364 5.72 -1.25 -4.59
C TYR A 364 6.34 -0.70 -5.89
N PRO A 365 7.11 -1.50 -6.66
CA PRO A 365 7.95 -1.07 -7.77
C PRO A 365 7.18 -0.80 -9.07
N SER A 366 6.00 -0.19 -8.93
CA SER A 366 5.24 0.45 -10.03
C SER A 366 5.00 1.94 -9.76
N ARG A 367 5.45 2.44 -8.61
CA ARG A 367 5.30 3.85 -8.24
C ARG A 367 6.40 4.65 -8.90
N ARG A 368 6.02 5.74 -9.54
CA ARG A 368 6.93 6.71 -10.14
C ARG A 368 6.50 8.14 -9.82
N MET A 369 7.48 9.02 -9.78
CA MET A 369 7.31 10.46 -9.73
C MET A 369 8.16 11.06 -10.84
N TRP A 370 7.72 12.14 -11.48
CA TRP A 370 8.50 12.81 -12.50
C TRP A 370 8.41 14.33 -12.34
N LEU A 371 9.34 15.04 -12.97
CA LEU A 371 9.30 16.49 -13.06
C LEU A 371 8.63 16.91 -14.36
N ASN A 372 7.57 17.70 -14.26
CA ASN A 372 7.13 18.56 -15.35
C ASN A 372 7.77 19.94 -15.17
N PHE A 373 8.70 20.29 -16.06
CA PHE A 373 9.34 21.60 -16.07
C PHE A 373 8.97 22.36 -17.34
N ARG A 374 8.33 23.54 -17.16
CA ARG A 374 7.82 24.37 -18.25
C ARG A 374 8.39 25.79 -18.16
N VAL A 375 8.89 26.29 -19.29
CA VAL A 375 9.32 27.67 -19.48
C VAL A 375 8.37 28.34 -20.47
N THR A 376 7.90 29.53 -20.12
CA THR A 376 7.05 30.35 -20.99
C THR A 376 7.69 31.70 -21.27
N ASP A 377 7.36 32.27 -22.43
CA ASP A 377 7.69 33.66 -22.73
C ASP A 377 6.71 34.64 -22.04
N SER A 378 6.83 35.94 -22.34
CA SER A 378 5.95 36.98 -21.78
C SER A 378 4.50 36.91 -22.28
N ASN A 379 4.22 36.18 -23.35
CA ASN A 379 2.88 35.96 -23.90
C ASN A 379 2.23 34.66 -23.36
N ASN A 380 2.93 33.93 -22.48
CA ASN A 380 2.61 32.59 -21.99
C ASN A 380 2.77 31.47 -23.02
N ASP A 381 3.46 31.72 -24.13
CA ASP A 381 3.79 30.68 -25.11
C ASP A 381 4.89 29.77 -24.55
N VAL A 382 4.73 28.46 -24.74
CA VAL A 382 5.70 27.46 -24.27
C VAL A 382 6.94 27.48 -25.14
N VAL A 383 8.09 27.79 -24.55
CA VAL A 383 9.39 27.78 -25.24
C VAL A 383 10.21 26.53 -24.92
N PHE A 384 9.94 25.90 -23.78
CA PHE A 384 10.50 24.62 -23.37
C PHE A 384 9.54 23.92 -22.41
N GLU A 385 9.33 22.62 -22.59
CA GLU A 385 8.58 21.79 -21.64
C GLU A 385 9.11 20.36 -21.69
N SER A 386 9.52 19.81 -20.54
CA SER A 386 9.86 18.39 -20.37
C SER A 386 8.93 17.78 -19.33
N GLY A 387 8.52 16.52 -19.55
CA GLY A 387 7.67 15.77 -18.61
C GLY A 387 6.18 16.16 -18.64
N ARG A 388 5.68 16.68 -19.77
CA ARG A 388 4.26 16.98 -19.94
C ARG A 388 3.43 15.70 -19.90
N ILE A 389 2.36 15.69 -19.11
CA ILE A 389 1.38 14.60 -19.13
C ILE A 389 0.39 14.79 -20.28
N ASN A 390 0.20 13.73 -21.06
CA ASN A 390 -0.80 13.65 -22.11
C ASN A 390 -2.16 13.25 -21.55
N THR A 391 -3.21 13.44 -22.34
CA THR A 391 -4.59 13.13 -21.94
C THR A 391 -4.86 11.66 -21.65
N ASP A 392 -4.04 10.76 -22.19
CA ASP A 392 -4.09 9.31 -21.95
C ASP A 392 -3.27 8.87 -20.72
N GLY A 393 -2.61 9.82 -20.04
CA GLY A 393 -1.78 9.56 -18.87
C GLY A 393 -0.31 9.25 -19.17
N SER A 394 0.08 9.13 -20.44
CA SER A 394 1.49 9.00 -20.83
C SER A 394 2.25 10.30 -20.59
N ILE A 395 3.55 10.21 -20.31
CA ILE A 395 4.45 11.34 -20.17
C ILE A 395 5.15 11.57 -21.51
N ALA A 396 4.93 12.73 -22.12
CA ALA A 396 5.56 13.08 -23.39
C ALA A 396 7.09 13.10 -23.23
N GLY A 397 7.77 12.33 -24.08
CA GLY A 397 9.22 12.18 -24.08
C GLY A 397 9.74 11.01 -23.24
N ALA A 398 8.93 10.43 -22.34
CA ALA A 398 9.40 9.33 -21.50
C ALA A 398 9.56 8.02 -22.29
N ASP A 399 10.79 7.51 -22.34
CA ASP A 399 11.20 6.29 -23.04
C ASP A 399 10.33 5.08 -22.67
N ASN A 400 10.10 4.86 -21.37
CA ASN A 400 9.32 3.71 -20.87
C ASN A 400 7.82 3.78 -21.18
N ASP A 401 7.28 4.96 -21.50
CA ASP A 401 5.90 5.11 -21.96
C ASP A 401 5.78 4.86 -23.48
N ALA A 402 6.87 5.05 -24.23
CA ALA A 402 6.93 4.78 -25.66
C ALA A 402 7.28 3.31 -25.97
N ASP A 403 8.23 2.74 -25.21
CA ASP A 403 8.69 1.36 -25.32
C ASP A 403 9.03 0.82 -23.92
N GLN A 404 8.25 -0.16 -23.47
CA GLN A 404 8.39 -0.78 -22.15
C GLN A 404 9.68 -1.62 -21.98
N SER A 405 10.47 -1.83 -23.03
CA SER A 405 11.76 -2.52 -22.94
C SER A 405 12.92 -1.60 -22.55
N ILE A 406 12.70 -0.28 -22.56
CA ILE A 406 13.69 0.75 -22.22
C ILE A 406 13.16 1.67 -21.12
N PHE A 407 14.04 2.51 -20.56
CA PHE A 407 13.69 3.43 -19.47
C PHE A 407 14.62 4.64 -19.44
N GLU A 408 14.10 5.75 -18.91
CA GLU A 408 14.87 6.98 -18.72
C GLU A 408 16.08 6.76 -17.79
N PRO A 409 17.29 7.23 -18.12
CA PRO A 409 18.38 7.31 -17.15
C PRO A 409 18.09 8.35 -16.05
N HIS A 410 18.98 8.46 -15.07
CA HIS A 410 18.99 9.65 -14.22
C HIS A 410 19.63 10.83 -14.97
N TYR A 411 18.99 11.99 -14.99
CA TYR A 411 19.54 13.21 -15.57
C TYR A 411 20.04 14.16 -14.50
N ASP A 412 21.35 14.42 -14.49
CA ASP A 412 21.92 15.55 -13.76
C ASP A 412 21.61 16.89 -14.46
N VAL A 413 21.47 16.86 -15.79
CA VAL A 413 21.18 18.02 -16.64
C VAL A 413 20.19 17.63 -17.73
N ILE A 414 19.11 18.40 -17.86
CA ILE A 414 18.12 18.29 -18.93
C ILE A 414 18.38 19.42 -19.93
N THR A 415 18.61 19.06 -21.18
CA THR A 415 18.92 19.99 -22.29
C THR A 415 17.92 19.92 -23.44
N ALA A 416 17.07 18.89 -23.47
CA ALA A 416 16.07 18.70 -24.51
C ALA A 416 14.70 18.33 -23.90
N PRO A 417 13.57 18.68 -24.56
CA PRO A 417 12.21 18.40 -24.08
C PRO A 417 11.90 16.91 -23.86
N ASP A 418 12.57 16.03 -24.59
CA ASP A 418 12.42 14.57 -24.54
C ASP A 418 13.29 13.91 -23.46
N GLN A 419 14.14 14.65 -22.75
CA GLN A 419 14.85 14.15 -21.57
C GLN A 419 13.97 14.35 -20.34
N VAL A 420 13.38 13.26 -19.82
CA VAL A 420 12.38 13.34 -18.74
C VAL A 420 12.94 12.78 -17.45
N GLN A 421 13.05 13.64 -16.43
CA GLN A 421 13.49 13.16 -15.11
C GLN A 421 12.36 12.39 -14.42
N VAL A 422 12.48 11.05 -14.46
CA VAL A 422 11.60 10.11 -13.76
C VAL A 422 12.34 9.45 -12.59
N TYR A 423 11.78 9.60 -11.39
CA TYR A 423 12.16 8.98 -10.13
C TYR A 423 11.34 7.72 -9.90
N GLU A 424 11.94 6.55 -10.12
CA GLU A 424 11.25 5.26 -10.13
C GLU A 424 12.23 4.12 -9.83
N THR A 425 11.66 2.93 -9.63
CA THR A 425 12.39 1.67 -9.74
C THR A 425 12.11 1.04 -11.10
N ILE A 426 13.12 0.42 -11.69
CA ILE A 426 12.99 -0.44 -12.86
C ILE A 426 13.50 -1.81 -12.48
N MET A 427 12.63 -2.82 -12.59
CA MET A 427 12.98 -4.20 -12.27
C MET A 427 13.65 -4.86 -13.48
N GLY A 428 14.68 -5.65 -13.20
CA GLY A 428 15.34 -6.53 -14.15
C GLY A 428 15.01 -7.99 -13.85
N ASN A 429 14.80 -8.78 -14.90
CA ASN A 429 14.63 -10.22 -14.78
C ASN A 429 15.98 -10.96 -14.63
N SER A 430 15.92 -12.30 -14.50
CA SER A 430 17.09 -13.18 -14.43
C SER A 430 18.02 -13.08 -15.65
N ASP A 431 17.51 -12.57 -16.78
CA ASP A 431 18.22 -12.40 -18.05
C ASP A 431 18.73 -10.95 -18.24
N ASN A 432 18.60 -10.12 -17.21
CA ASN A 432 18.96 -8.71 -17.18
C ASN A 432 18.14 -7.82 -18.15
N GLU A 433 16.91 -8.24 -18.46
CA GLU A 433 15.96 -7.47 -19.27
C GLU A 433 14.93 -6.76 -18.37
N VAL A 434 14.38 -5.64 -18.83
CA VAL A 434 13.31 -4.92 -18.12
C VAL A 434 12.09 -5.82 -17.94
N THR A 435 11.51 -5.82 -16.75
CA THR A 435 10.26 -6.54 -16.46
C THR A 435 9.31 -5.72 -15.60
N TYR A 436 8.01 -5.87 -15.87
CA TYR A 436 6.92 -5.38 -15.01
C TYR A 436 6.11 -6.54 -14.37
N THR A 437 6.58 -7.77 -14.60
CA THR A 437 6.04 -8.98 -13.95
C THR A 437 6.77 -9.16 -12.62
N LEU A 438 6.01 -9.23 -11.53
CA LEU A 438 6.57 -9.15 -10.18
C LEU A 438 7.41 -10.39 -9.87
N LEU A 439 6.88 -11.59 -10.16
CA LEU A 439 7.63 -12.84 -9.94
C LEU A 439 8.80 -13.03 -10.93
N ARG A 440 9.01 -12.09 -11.86
CA ARG A 440 10.20 -12.07 -12.72
C ARG A 440 11.27 -11.12 -12.22
N ALA A 441 10.97 -10.27 -11.25
CA ALA A 441 11.93 -9.30 -10.74
C ALA A 441 13.03 -10.01 -9.96
N ALA A 442 14.26 -9.95 -10.45
CA ALA A 442 15.45 -10.52 -9.82
C ALA A 442 16.34 -9.44 -9.18
N GLN A 443 16.30 -8.21 -9.72
CA GLN A 443 17.14 -7.10 -9.33
C GLN A 443 16.52 -5.76 -9.73
N TYR A 444 17.10 -4.67 -9.24
CA TYR A 444 16.85 -3.32 -9.76
C TYR A 444 17.86 -2.98 -10.85
N LEU A 445 17.38 -2.71 -12.07
CA LEU A 445 18.20 -2.10 -13.14
C LEU A 445 18.41 -0.61 -12.89
N LYS A 446 17.42 0.03 -12.27
CA LYS A 446 17.43 1.43 -11.83
C LYS A 446 16.65 1.55 -10.52
N ASP A 447 17.18 2.35 -9.61
CA ASP A 447 16.48 2.89 -8.45
C ASP A 447 17.09 4.24 -8.15
N ASN A 448 16.54 5.28 -8.76
CA ASN A 448 17.00 6.66 -8.58
C ASN A 448 16.05 7.47 -7.70
N ARG A 449 15.11 6.82 -6.99
CA ARG A 449 14.10 7.47 -6.14
C ARG A 449 14.76 8.41 -5.14
N LEU A 450 14.07 9.49 -4.78
CA LEU A 450 14.65 10.50 -3.88
C LEU A 450 14.96 9.90 -2.51
N THR A 451 16.22 9.91 -2.10
CA THR A 451 16.65 9.36 -0.81
C THR A 451 16.21 10.25 0.36
N PRO A 452 15.92 9.69 1.54
CA PRO A 452 15.59 10.49 2.72
C PRO A 452 16.80 11.26 3.24
N LYS A 453 16.55 12.24 4.12
CA LYS A 453 17.64 12.97 4.80
C LYS A 453 18.48 11.98 5.62
N GLY A 454 19.80 12.11 5.54
CA GLY A 454 20.75 11.24 6.26
C GLY A 454 21.12 9.95 5.53
N PHE A 455 20.50 9.67 4.38
CA PHE A 455 20.80 8.47 3.61
C PHE A 455 22.18 8.54 2.94
N ASP A 456 23.06 7.62 3.35
CA ASP A 456 24.37 7.44 2.74
C ASP A 456 24.28 6.44 1.59
N LYS A 457 24.36 6.94 0.35
CA LYS A 457 24.29 6.10 -0.86
C LYS A 457 25.43 5.08 -0.98
N ILE A 458 26.54 5.27 -0.27
CA ILE A 458 27.71 4.38 -0.31
C ILE A 458 27.59 3.29 0.74
N ALA A 459 27.11 3.64 1.94
CA ALA A 459 27.01 2.72 3.06
C ALA A 459 25.67 1.95 3.14
N ALA A 460 24.64 2.41 2.42
CA ALA A 460 23.33 1.77 2.43
C ALA A 460 23.39 0.29 2.00
N PRO A 461 22.60 -0.60 2.64
CA PRO A 461 22.50 -2.00 2.23
C PRO A 461 22.09 -2.13 0.76
N ALA A 462 22.61 -3.16 0.08
CA ALA A 462 22.31 -3.40 -1.34
C ALA A 462 20.79 -3.41 -1.62
N LYS A 463 19.98 -4.06 -0.78
CA LYS A 463 18.52 -4.12 -0.97
C LYS A 463 17.81 -2.75 -1.09
N VAL A 464 18.42 -1.66 -0.58
CA VAL A 464 17.92 -0.28 -0.69
C VAL A 464 18.90 0.65 -1.42
N GLY A 465 19.89 0.09 -2.12
CA GLY A 465 20.90 0.86 -2.85
C GLY A 465 20.32 1.78 -3.93
N VAL A 466 21.13 2.72 -4.41
CA VAL A 466 20.80 3.52 -5.59
C VAL A 466 21.42 2.83 -6.81
N TYR A 467 20.63 2.66 -7.87
CA TYR A 467 21.01 1.89 -9.05
C TYR A 467 20.73 2.69 -10.33
N GLY A 468 21.57 2.50 -11.36
CA GLY A 468 21.31 3.01 -12.71
C GLY A 468 21.47 4.52 -12.91
N GLY A 469 22.21 5.21 -12.03
CA GLY A 469 22.48 6.66 -12.13
C GLY A 469 22.96 7.28 -10.83
#